data_AF-A0A182KGV1-F1
#
_entry.id   AF-A0A182KGV1-F1
#
_cell.length_a   1.000
_cell.length_b   1.000
_cell.length_c   1.000
_cell.angle_alpha   90.00
_cell.angle_beta   90.00
_cell.angle_gamma   90.00
#
_symmetry.space_group_name_H-M   'P 1'
#
loop_
_entity.id
_entity.type
_entity.pdbx_description
1 polymer ?
#
loop_
_entity_poly.entity_id
_entity_poly.type
_entity_poly.pdbx_seq_one_letter_code
_entity_poly.pdbx_strand_id
1 'polypeptide(L)'
;MANNVAGQLLVYALLLFFMVVVVFLSYALILHTEQTQMWSTIKDRGAMRTMPNGTTNYWYYITVQCDLKRVPIHYPNRIIFTNESKSFSLRVTRFICTETPYEVSELLQCKTVLRRNKPTFLNLTVHIPQVLNTLYFQVKTYYRLNDYQAFPIDILMEVCSYLSKPSEDIFSRHLLSVFFVTIPHMLYYCPHGNTTYRASFWLEDKFFPKSMPAGDYRMDVWFRDELNKTILAYQAYFSVRRMGVWRSLIEW
;
A
#
# COMPACT_ATOMS: atom_id res chain seq x y z
N MET A 1 -80.15 3.48 7.54
CA MET A 1 -78.73 3.89 7.70
C MET A 1 -77.97 3.43 6.47
N ALA A 2 -78.04 4.21 5.39
CA ALA A 2 -77.36 3.90 4.14
C ALA A 2 -75.91 4.38 4.24
N ASN A 3 -74.99 3.44 4.34
CA ASN A 3 -73.59 3.74 4.67
C ASN A 3 -72.90 4.50 3.53
N ASN A 4 -72.25 5.59 3.93
CA ASN A 4 -71.66 6.62 3.10
C ASN A 4 -70.31 6.18 2.50
N VAL A 5 -70.30 5.02 1.83
CA VAL A 5 -69.08 4.34 1.34
C VAL A 5 -68.37 5.16 0.25
N ALA A 6 -69.13 5.81 -0.64
CA ALA A 6 -68.58 6.67 -1.68
C ALA A 6 -67.90 7.94 -1.11
N GLY A 7 -68.50 8.55 -0.07
CA GLY A 7 -67.91 9.69 0.62
C GLY A 7 -66.61 9.33 1.35
N GLN A 8 -66.58 8.16 2.02
CA GLN A 8 -65.36 7.67 2.67
C GLN A 8 -64.24 7.36 1.68
N LEU A 9 -64.54 6.71 0.54
CA LEU A 9 -63.53 6.44 -0.50
C LEU A 9 -62.92 7.72 -1.07
N LEU A 10 -63.72 8.76 -1.27
CA LEU A 10 -63.26 10.04 -1.79
C LEU A 10 -62.36 10.77 -0.77
N VAL A 11 -62.67 10.67 0.53
CA VAL A 11 -61.82 11.20 1.61
C VAL A 11 -60.50 10.44 1.68
N TYR A 12 -60.49 9.10 1.60
CA TYR A 12 -59.25 8.32 1.62
C TYR A 12 -58.37 8.58 0.39
N ALA A 13 -58.97 8.75 -0.79
CA ALA A 13 -58.25 9.09 -2.02
C ALA A 13 -57.57 10.46 -1.91
N LEU A 14 -58.29 11.47 -1.37
CA LEU A 14 -57.70 12.79 -1.12
C LEU A 14 -56.57 12.73 -0.08
N LEU A 15 -56.75 11.98 1.01
CA LEU A 15 -55.71 11.82 2.02
C LEU A 15 -54.45 11.15 1.46
N LEU A 16 -54.59 10.11 0.63
CA LEU A 16 -53.47 9.48 -0.05
C LEU A 16 -52.76 10.44 -1.01
N PHE A 17 -53.52 11.24 -1.77
CA PHE A 17 -52.95 12.25 -2.65
C PHE A 17 -52.13 13.29 -1.87
N PHE A 18 -52.67 13.84 -0.77
CA PHE A 18 -51.93 14.78 0.07
C PHE A 18 -50.69 14.16 0.72
N MET A 19 -50.77 12.90 1.16
CA MET A 19 -49.61 12.19 1.71
C MET A 19 -48.49 12.04 0.68
N VAL A 20 -48.80 11.65 -0.56
CA VAL A 20 -47.81 11.53 -1.63
C VAL A 20 -47.18 12.88 -1.96
N VAL A 21 -47.98 13.95 -2.04
CA VAL A 21 -47.48 15.31 -2.31
C VAL A 21 -46.55 15.78 -1.19
N VAL A 22 -46.89 15.56 0.07
CA VAL A 22 -46.05 15.96 1.21
C VAL A 22 -44.73 15.20 1.22
N VAL A 23 -44.74 13.89 0.95
CA VAL A 23 -43.51 13.08 0.86
C VAL A 23 -42.63 13.51 -0.32
N PHE A 24 -43.23 13.83 -1.46
CA PHE A 24 -42.48 14.33 -2.61
C PHE A 24 -41.84 15.69 -2.33
N LEU A 25 -42.58 16.61 -1.71
CA LEU A 25 -42.06 17.94 -1.34
C LEU A 25 -40.96 17.85 -0.28
N SER A 26 -41.10 16.97 0.72
CA SER A 26 -40.05 16.79 1.73
C SER A 26 -38.77 16.22 1.12
N TYR A 27 -38.88 15.24 0.20
CA TYR A 27 -37.74 14.70 -0.52
C TYR A 27 -37.06 15.76 -1.41
N ALA A 28 -37.83 16.58 -2.13
CA ALA A 28 -37.29 17.66 -2.96
C ALA A 28 -36.57 18.72 -2.12
N LEU A 29 -37.11 19.08 -0.95
CA LEU A 29 -36.46 20.00 -0.02
C LEU A 29 -35.16 19.43 0.54
N ILE A 30 -35.14 18.15 0.93
CA ILE A 30 -33.92 17.48 1.41
C ILE A 30 -32.83 17.51 0.33
N LEU A 31 -33.15 17.11 -0.90
CA LEU A 31 -32.19 17.16 -2.02
C LEU A 31 -31.64 18.57 -2.26
N HIS A 32 -32.50 19.60 -2.21
CA HIS A 32 -32.06 20.97 -2.38
C HIS A 32 -31.14 21.43 -1.23
N THR A 33 -31.42 21.02 0.01
CA THR A 33 -30.56 21.33 1.16
C THR A 33 -29.21 20.64 1.09
N GLU A 34 -29.16 19.36 0.69
CA GLU A 34 -27.89 18.64 0.52
C GLU A 34 -27.06 19.24 -0.61
N GLN A 35 -27.69 19.59 -1.73
CA GLN A 35 -27.00 20.22 -2.85
C GLN A 35 -26.40 21.58 -2.46
N THR A 36 -27.14 22.41 -1.73
CA THR A 36 -26.65 23.71 -1.26
C THR A 36 -25.52 23.59 -0.22
N GLN A 37 -25.59 22.63 0.70
CA GLN A 37 -24.49 22.35 1.65
C GLN A 37 -23.23 21.86 0.95
N MET A 38 -23.36 21.01 -0.06
CA MET A 38 -22.23 20.59 -0.89
C MET A 38 -21.57 21.79 -1.57
N TRP A 39 -22.36 22.68 -2.17
CA TRP A 39 -21.85 23.88 -2.84
C TRP A 39 -21.16 24.87 -1.88
N SER A 40 -21.71 25.09 -0.67
CA SER A 40 -21.05 25.95 0.33
C SER A 40 -19.71 25.35 0.77
N THR A 41 -19.66 24.04 1.00
CA THR A 41 -18.44 23.32 1.38
C THR A 41 -17.35 23.42 0.31
N ILE A 42 -17.72 23.37 -0.97
CA ILE A 42 -16.79 23.57 -2.10
C ILE A 42 -16.25 25.01 -2.12
N LYS A 43 -17.11 26.00 -1.85
CA LYS A 43 -16.73 27.42 -1.79
C LYS A 43 -15.78 27.70 -0.62
N ASP A 44 -16.08 27.19 0.57
CA ASP A 44 -15.30 27.41 1.79
C ASP A 44 -13.90 26.77 1.73
N ARG A 45 -13.75 25.68 0.97
CA ARG A 45 -12.45 25.04 0.71
C ARG A 45 -11.58 25.80 -0.30
N GLY A 46 -12.00 26.98 -0.75
CA GLY A 46 -11.21 27.85 -1.65
C GLY A 46 -11.07 27.32 -3.07
N ALA A 47 -11.89 26.35 -3.48
CA ALA A 47 -11.86 25.76 -4.83
C ALA A 47 -12.47 26.67 -5.91
N MET A 48 -12.93 27.88 -5.55
CA MET A 48 -13.52 28.84 -6.46
C MET A 48 -12.56 30.02 -6.68
N ARG A 49 -11.73 29.93 -7.72
CA ARG A 49 -11.07 31.10 -8.31
C ARG A 49 -11.61 31.35 -9.70
N THR A 50 -11.92 32.61 -9.98
CA THR A 50 -12.42 33.08 -11.27
C THR A 50 -11.29 33.03 -12.30
N MET A 51 -11.58 32.48 -13.49
CA MET A 51 -10.66 32.58 -14.61
C MET A 51 -10.50 34.05 -15.04
N PRO A 52 -9.39 34.43 -15.70
CA PRO A 52 -9.19 35.78 -16.24
C PRO A 52 -10.25 36.21 -17.27
N ASN A 53 -11.08 35.30 -17.80
CA ASN A 53 -12.22 35.62 -18.66
C ASN A 53 -13.56 35.80 -17.90
N GLY A 54 -13.56 35.70 -16.57
CA GLY A 54 -14.74 35.87 -15.73
C GLY A 54 -15.67 34.65 -15.59
N THR A 55 -15.38 33.52 -16.25
CA THR A 55 -16.20 32.30 -16.11
C THR A 55 -15.71 31.39 -14.98
N THR A 56 -16.66 30.83 -14.22
CA THR A 56 -16.40 29.87 -13.15
C THR A 56 -16.69 28.46 -13.68
N ASN A 57 -15.66 27.71 -14.03
CA ASN A 57 -15.80 26.31 -14.41
C ASN A 57 -15.29 25.41 -13.28
N TYR A 58 -16.23 24.80 -12.54
CA TYR A 58 -15.93 23.95 -11.38
C TYR A 58 -15.17 22.66 -11.74
N TRP A 59 -15.26 22.21 -13.00
CA TRP A 59 -14.66 20.96 -13.46
C TRP A 59 -13.18 21.06 -13.76
N TYR A 60 -12.69 22.25 -14.15
CA TYR A 60 -11.30 22.45 -14.58
C TYR A 60 -10.28 22.21 -13.44
N TYR A 61 -10.66 22.50 -12.19
CA TYR A 61 -9.74 22.36 -11.05
C TYR A 61 -9.78 20.96 -10.43
N ILE A 62 -10.90 20.23 -10.58
CA ILE A 62 -10.97 18.81 -10.20
C ILE A 62 -10.04 17.99 -11.10
N THR A 63 -9.97 18.31 -12.40
CA THR A 63 -9.05 17.61 -13.33
C THR A 63 -7.59 18.01 -13.11
N VAL A 64 -7.29 19.30 -12.92
CA VAL A 64 -5.89 19.77 -12.74
C VAL A 64 -5.31 19.39 -11.37
N GLN A 65 -6.14 19.23 -10.32
CA GLN A 65 -5.66 18.77 -9.00
C GLN A 65 -5.60 17.23 -8.88
N CYS A 66 -6.21 16.50 -9.81
CA CYS A 66 -6.03 15.05 -9.95
C CYS A 66 -4.69 14.68 -10.63
N ASP A 67 -4.01 15.62 -11.30
CA ASP A 67 -2.83 15.32 -12.11
C ASP A 67 -1.52 15.06 -11.33
N LEU A 68 -1.50 15.02 -9.99
CA LEU A 68 -0.24 14.84 -9.27
C LEU A 68 -0.28 14.18 -7.89
N LYS A 69 -1.34 13.43 -7.56
CA LYS A 69 -1.34 12.59 -6.35
C LYS A 69 -1.45 11.14 -6.73
N ARG A 70 -0.31 10.44 -6.65
CA ARG A 70 -0.21 8.97 -6.68
C ARG A 70 -1.35 8.39 -5.84
N VAL A 71 -2.25 7.63 -6.46
CA VAL A 71 -3.39 7.04 -5.77
C VAL A 71 -2.87 5.94 -4.84
N PRO A 72 -3.09 6.03 -3.51
CA PRO A 72 -2.64 5.00 -2.59
C PRO A 72 -3.37 3.69 -2.86
N ILE A 73 -2.65 2.57 -2.74
CA ILE A 73 -3.20 1.25 -3.08
C ILE A 73 -4.23 0.81 -2.04
N HIS A 74 -5.38 0.38 -2.51
CA HIS A 74 -6.36 -0.31 -1.67
C HIS A 74 -6.04 -1.80 -1.62
N TYR A 75 -5.50 -2.25 -0.49
CA TYR A 75 -5.14 -3.64 -0.25
C TYR A 75 -5.88 -4.20 0.97
N PRO A 76 -7.04 -4.85 0.82
CA PRO A 76 -7.89 -5.25 1.95
C PRO A 76 -7.33 -6.48 2.70
N ASN A 77 -6.71 -7.42 1.99
CA ASN A 77 -6.21 -8.69 2.55
C ASN A 77 -4.77 -8.57 3.08
N ARG A 78 -4.48 -7.57 3.91
CA ARG A 78 -3.15 -7.36 4.51
C ARG A 78 -2.87 -8.35 5.64
N ILE A 79 -1.63 -8.82 5.73
CA ILE A 79 -1.15 -9.47 6.96
C ILE A 79 -0.91 -8.40 8.01
N ILE A 80 -1.64 -8.49 9.12
CA ILE A 80 -1.46 -7.60 10.25
C ILE A 80 -0.33 -8.14 11.11
N PHE A 81 0.80 -7.42 11.16
CA PHE A 81 1.90 -7.77 12.06
C PHE A 81 1.59 -7.27 13.47
N THR A 82 1.31 -8.19 14.39
CA THR A 82 1.12 -7.88 15.80
C THR A 82 2.47 -7.63 16.48
N ASN A 83 2.47 -6.78 17.52
CA ASN A 83 3.66 -6.53 18.35
C ASN A 83 3.85 -7.61 19.45
N GLU A 84 3.35 -8.83 19.22
CA GLU A 84 3.56 -9.94 20.14
C GLU A 84 5.02 -10.36 20.15
N SER A 85 5.54 -10.66 21.34
CA SER A 85 6.91 -11.16 21.50
C SER A 85 7.09 -12.48 20.73
N LYS A 86 8.02 -12.51 19.78
CA LYS A 86 8.41 -13.74 19.09
C LYS A 86 9.30 -14.60 19.98
N SER A 87 9.36 -15.91 19.69
CA SER A 87 10.27 -16.86 20.35
C SER A 87 11.73 -16.71 19.90
N PHE A 88 12.03 -15.75 19.02
CA PHE A 88 13.35 -15.45 18.50
C PHE A 88 13.56 -13.94 18.39
N SER A 89 14.82 -13.54 18.34
CA SER A 89 15.26 -12.20 17.94
C SER A 89 15.82 -12.24 16.53
N LEU A 90 15.54 -11.19 15.77
CA LEU A 90 16.18 -10.94 14.48
C LEU A 90 17.13 -9.76 14.61
N ARG A 91 18.35 -9.92 14.13
CA ARG A 91 19.35 -8.86 14.05
C ARG A 91 19.90 -8.77 12.64
N VAL A 92 19.62 -7.67 11.96
CA VAL A 92 20.27 -7.34 10.68
C VAL A 92 21.68 -6.83 10.95
N THR A 93 22.68 -7.46 10.33
CA THR A 93 24.08 -7.10 10.47
C THR A 93 24.49 -6.03 9.46
N ARG A 94 24.08 -6.18 8.20
CA ARG A 94 24.36 -5.22 7.12
C ARG A 94 23.45 -5.40 5.91
N PHE A 95 23.30 -4.31 5.16
CA PHE A 95 22.78 -4.28 3.80
C PHE A 95 23.89 -3.87 2.84
N ILE A 96 23.96 -4.51 1.68
CA ILE A 96 24.97 -4.22 0.64
C ILE A 96 24.24 -4.08 -0.70
N CYS A 97 24.35 -2.92 -1.36
CA CYS A 97 23.91 -2.82 -2.75
C CYS A 97 24.91 -3.53 -3.67
N THR A 98 24.39 -4.34 -4.58
CA THR A 98 25.17 -5.16 -5.51
C THR A 98 24.86 -4.77 -6.95
N GLU A 99 25.65 -5.27 -7.90
CA GLU A 99 25.47 -5.02 -9.35
C GLU A 99 25.53 -3.54 -9.76
N THR A 100 26.25 -2.72 -8.98
CA THR A 100 26.46 -1.30 -9.32
C THR A 100 27.67 -1.13 -10.24
N PRO A 101 27.61 -0.25 -11.27
CA PRO A 101 26.51 0.65 -11.61
C PRO A 101 25.36 -0.04 -12.37
N TYR A 102 24.14 0.48 -12.23
CA TYR A 102 22.95 -0.02 -12.92
C TYR A 102 22.80 0.61 -14.31
N GLU A 103 22.30 -0.14 -15.30
CA GLU A 103 22.13 0.37 -16.68
C GLU A 103 20.95 1.34 -16.83
N VAL A 104 19.87 1.11 -16.07
CA VAL A 104 18.56 1.77 -16.26
C VAL A 104 18.18 2.69 -15.11
N SER A 105 19.04 2.82 -14.11
CA SER A 105 18.81 3.63 -12.92
C SER A 105 20.14 4.14 -12.36
N GLU A 106 20.07 5.15 -11.50
CA GLU A 106 21.24 5.71 -10.82
C GLU A 106 21.11 5.54 -9.31
N LEU A 107 22.10 4.88 -8.71
CA LEU A 107 22.18 4.71 -7.27
C LEU A 107 22.84 5.94 -6.63
N LEU A 108 22.02 6.83 -6.05
CA LEU A 108 22.50 8.04 -5.39
C LEU A 108 22.96 7.79 -3.95
N GLN A 109 22.30 6.88 -3.24
CA GLN A 109 22.66 6.54 -1.87
C GLN A 109 22.35 5.08 -1.56
N CYS A 110 23.31 4.38 -0.97
CA CYS A 110 23.10 3.07 -0.36
C CYS A 110 23.91 2.96 0.93
N LYS A 111 23.24 3.03 2.08
CA LYS A 111 23.93 2.99 3.37
C LYS A 111 23.17 2.17 4.39
N THR A 112 23.89 1.25 5.03
CA THR A 112 23.41 0.61 6.25
C THR A 112 23.51 1.59 7.41
N VAL A 113 22.39 1.86 8.08
CA VAL A 113 22.34 2.73 9.26
C VAL A 113 22.00 1.90 10.48
N LEU A 114 23.00 1.74 11.35
CA LEU A 114 22.86 1.08 12.64
C LEU A 114 22.24 2.06 13.65
N ARG A 115 21.24 1.60 14.41
CA ARG A 115 20.60 2.38 15.47
C ARG A 115 20.66 1.60 16.79
N ARG A 116 20.91 2.28 17.91
CA ARG A 116 20.85 1.65 19.23
C ARG A 116 19.40 1.31 19.59
N ASN A 117 19.16 0.10 20.07
CA ASN A 117 17.84 -0.39 20.51
C ASN A 117 16.71 -0.23 19.48
N LYS A 118 17.07 -0.12 18.19
CA LYS A 118 16.14 0.00 17.07
C LYS A 118 16.66 -0.85 15.92
N PRO A 119 15.79 -1.29 15.00
CA PRO A 119 16.23 -2.05 13.85
C PRO A 119 17.23 -1.25 13.01
N THR A 120 18.26 -1.95 12.56
CA THR A 120 19.12 -1.48 11.46
C THR A 120 18.26 -1.28 10.22
N PHE A 121 18.46 -0.16 9.52
CA PHE A 121 17.74 0.11 8.30
C PHE A 121 18.71 0.40 7.15
N LEU A 122 18.26 0.10 5.93
CA LEU A 122 18.87 0.50 4.67
C LEU A 122 18.32 1.86 4.28
N ASN A 123 19.21 2.86 4.24
CA ASN A 123 18.91 4.16 3.65
C ASN A 123 19.29 4.12 2.17
N LEU A 124 18.29 4.21 1.31
CA LEU A 124 18.43 4.03 -0.12
C LEU A 124 17.83 5.21 -0.87
N THR A 125 18.58 5.77 -1.81
CA THR A 125 18.08 6.73 -2.78
C THR A 125 18.46 6.27 -4.19
N VAL A 126 17.45 6.04 -5.04
CA VAL A 126 17.63 5.62 -6.44
C VAL A 126 16.87 6.56 -7.34
N HIS A 127 17.52 7.05 -8.38
CA HIS A 127 16.90 7.80 -9.45
C HIS A 127 16.55 6.87 -10.61
N ILE A 128 15.28 6.84 -10.99
CA ILE A 128 14.78 6.03 -12.10
C ILE A 128 14.27 7.01 -13.16
N PRO A 129 15.02 7.25 -14.25
CA PRO A 129 14.64 8.23 -15.26
C PRO A 129 13.51 7.74 -16.17
N GLN A 130 13.41 6.44 -16.39
CA GLN A 130 12.41 5.84 -17.28
C GLN A 130 11.09 5.60 -16.54
N VAL A 131 9.99 5.59 -17.28
CA VAL A 131 8.67 5.19 -16.77
C VAL A 131 8.56 3.66 -16.87
N LEU A 132 8.19 3.01 -15.77
CA LEU A 132 8.10 1.56 -15.62
C LEU A 132 6.64 1.14 -15.49
N ASN A 133 6.12 0.49 -16.54
CA ASN A 133 4.79 -0.14 -16.53
C ASN A 133 4.85 -1.59 -16.02
N THR A 134 6.00 -2.23 -16.19
CA THR A 134 6.28 -3.59 -15.74
C THR A 134 7.51 -3.54 -14.85
N LEU A 135 7.40 -4.12 -13.65
CA LEU A 135 8.49 -4.18 -12.68
C LEU A 135 8.50 -5.57 -12.06
N TYR A 136 9.61 -6.27 -12.17
CA TYR A 136 9.81 -7.56 -11.51
C TYR A 136 10.54 -7.37 -10.20
N PHE A 137 10.04 -8.06 -9.18
CA PHE A 137 10.65 -8.12 -7.87
C PHE A 137 10.99 -9.58 -7.55
N GLN A 138 12.26 -9.81 -7.23
CA GLN A 138 12.78 -11.14 -6.95
C GLN A 138 13.51 -11.18 -5.61
N VAL A 139 13.28 -12.23 -4.83
CA VAL A 139 13.96 -12.47 -3.56
C VAL A 139 14.42 -13.91 -3.50
N LYS A 140 15.71 -14.10 -3.21
CA LYS A 140 16.26 -15.42 -2.90
C LYS A 140 16.88 -15.39 -1.51
N THR A 141 16.50 -16.35 -0.68
CA THR A 141 17.06 -16.47 0.67
C THR A 141 18.06 -17.62 0.71
N TYR A 142 19.14 -17.41 1.46
CA TYR A 142 20.20 -18.36 1.68
C TYR A 142 20.44 -18.51 3.19
N TYR A 143 20.62 -19.75 3.62
CA TYR A 143 20.96 -20.10 5.00
C TYR A 143 22.43 -20.46 5.10
N ARG A 144 23.10 -19.96 6.14
CA ARG A 144 24.52 -20.22 6.37
C ARG A 144 24.68 -21.49 7.21
N LEU A 145 25.22 -22.53 6.58
CA LEU A 145 25.82 -23.67 7.26
C LEU A 145 27.34 -23.40 7.36
N ASN A 146 28.14 -24.13 6.58
CA ASN A 146 29.53 -23.76 6.33
C ASN A 146 29.60 -22.60 5.34
N ASP A 147 28.87 -22.76 4.23
CA ASP A 147 28.65 -21.76 3.19
C ASP A 147 27.16 -21.38 3.11
N TYR A 148 26.86 -20.34 2.33
CA TYR A 148 25.49 -19.94 2.04
C TYR A 148 24.84 -20.90 1.05
N GLN A 149 23.86 -21.67 1.53
CA GLN A 149 23.07 -22.61 0.73
C GLN A 149 21.66 -22.07 0.52
N ALA A 150 21.03 -22.45 -0.60
CA ALA A 150 19.68 -22.00 -0.91
C ALA A 150 18.69 -22.42 0.19
N PHE A 151 17.94 -21.46 0.72
CA PHE A 151 16.83 -21.67 1.63
C PHE A 151 15.53 -21.66 0.80
N PRO A 152 14.48 -22.43 1.15
CA PRO A 152 13.26 -22.55 0.35
C PRO A 152 12.35 -21.32 0.43
N ILE A 153 12.90 -20.15 0.12
CA ILE A 153 12.21 -18.88 -0.08
C ILE A 153 12.82 -18.27 -1.36
N ASP A 154 12.18 -18.54 -2.49
CA ASP A 154 12.44 -17.94 -3.80
C ASP A 154 11.12 -17.33 -4.29
N ILE A 155 11.04 -16.00 -4.27
CA ILE A 155 9.85 -15.24 -4.63
C ILE A 155 10.19 -14.49 -5.91
N LEU A 156 9.36 -14.66 -6.94
CA LEU A 156 9.40 -13.86 -8.15
C LEU A 156 7.98 -13.36 -8.42
N MET A 157 7.80 -12.05 -8.42
CA MET A 157 6.52 -11.42 -8.68
C MET A 157 6.66 -10.23 -9.62
N GLU A 158 5.65 -10.02 -10.45
CA GLU A 158 5.52 -8.80 -11.23
C GLU A 158 4.68 -7.80 -10.42
N VAL A 159 5.31 -6.72 -9.97
CA VAL A 159 4.76 -5.76 -9.01
C VAL A 159 3.51 -5.09 -9.58
N CYS A 160 3.54 -4.61 -10.82
CA CYS A 160 2.43 -3.85 -11.39
C CYS A 160 1.16 -4.69 -11.57
N SER A 161 1.30 -5.90 -12.08
CA SER A 161 0.21 -6.89 -12.13
C SER A 161 -0.28 -7.26 -10.74
N TYR A 162 0.61 -7.50 -9.76
CA TYR A 162 0.19 -7.80 -8.39
C TYR A 162 -0.58 -6.63 -7.75
N LEU A 163 -0.13 -5.40 -7.94
CA LEU A 163 -0.78 -4.23 -7.37
C LEU A 163 -2.17 -3.98 -7.99
N SER A 164 -2.32 -4.23 -9.29
CA SER A 164 -3.61 -4.10 -9.98
C SER A 164 -4.57 -5.24 -9.65
N LYS A 165 -4.07 -6.48 -9.62
CA LYS A 165 -4.81 -7.70 -9.31
C LYS A 165 -3.99 -8.59 -8.36
N PRO A 166 -4.17 -8.42 -7.04
CA PRO A 166 -3.39 -9.18 -6.07
C PRO A 166 -3.64 -10.69 -6.19
N SER A 167 -2.55 -11.47 -6.19
CA SER A 167 -2.65 -12.93 -6.14
C SER A 167 -2.87 -13.43 -4.71
N GLU A 168 -3.40 -14.65 -4.59
CA GLU A 168 -3.61 -15.33 -3.31
C GLU A 168 -2.32 -15.96 -2.74
N ASP A 169 -1.20 -15.86 -3.46
CA ASP A 169 0.10 -16.37 -3.00
C ASP A 169 0.49 -15.75 -1.65
N ILE A 170 0.74 -16.63 -0.68
CA ILE A 170 1.00 -16.25 0.71
C ILE A 170 2.31 -15.46 0.79
N PHE A 171 3.33 -15.82 0.01
CA PHE A 171 4.64 -15.18 0.05
C PHE A 171 4.59 -13.76 -0.52
N SER A 172 3.94 -13.58 -1.67
CA SER A 172 3.74 -12.28 -2.31
C SER A 172 2.90 -11.34 -1.43
N ARG A 173 1.81 -11.86 -0.83
CA ARG A 173 0.98 -11.12 0.13
C ARG A 173 1.76 -10.70 1.37
N HIS A 174 2.57 -11.60 1.90
CA HIS A 174 3.41 -11.33 3.05
C HIS A 174 4.42 -10.22 2.74
N LEU A 175 5.10 -10.32 1.60
CA LEU A 175 6.08 -9.35 1.17
C LEU A 175 5.49 -7.95 0.97
N LEU A 176 4.35 -7.84 0.27
CA LEU A 176 3.69 -6.56 0.10
C LEU A 176 3.23 -5.97 1.43
N SER A 177 2.77 -6.82 2.36
CA SER A 177 2.42 -6.39 3.72
C SER A 177 3.63 -5.78 4.45
N VAL A 178 4.84 -6.34 4.29
CA VAL A 178 6.08 -5.76 4.84
C VAL A 178 6.37 -4.39 4.21
N PHE A 179 6.18 -4.24 2.90
CA PHE A 179 6.35 -2.95 2.23
C PHE A 179 5.34 -1.90 2.69
N PHE A 180 4.09 -2.29 2.98
CA PHE A 180 3.10 -1.36 3.53
C PHE A 180 3.51 -0.81 4.90
N VAL A 181 4.27 -1.57 5.69
CA VAL A 181 4.78 -1.11 6.99
C VAL A 181 6.06 -0.29 6.84
N THR A 182 6.95 -0.68 5.93
CA THR A 182 8.30 -0.12 5.84
C THR A 182 8.41 1.07 4.89
N ILE A 183 7.75 1.02 3.74
CA ILE A 183 7.84 2.01 2.66
C ILE A 183 6.46 2.31 2.02
N PRO A 184 5.43 2.69 2.79
CA PRO A 184 4.06 2.87 2.29
C PRO A 184 3.93 3.92 1.18
N HIS A 185 4.77 4.96 1.18
CA HIS A 185 4.74 6.04 0.18
C HIS A 185 5.18 5.59 -1.23
N MET A 186 5.79 4.41 -1.34
CA MET A 186 6.16 3.82 -2.63
C MET A 186 5.08 2.89 -3.18
N LEU A 187 4.05 2.58 -2.39
CA LEU A 187 2.96 1.70 -2.78
C LEU A 187 1.81 2.53 -3.35
N TYR A 188 1.85 2.72 -4.66
CA TYR A 188 0.80 3.30 -5.48
C TYR A 188 0.68 2.50 -6.77
N TYR A 189 -0.48 2.58 -7.44
CA TYR A 189 -0.68 1.88 -8.70
C TYR A 189 0.32 2.35 -9.77
N CYS A 190 0.81 1.43 -10.60
CA CYS A 190 1.70 1.75 -11.71
C CYS A 190 1.05 2.76 -12.67
N PRO A 191 1.84 3.59 -13.38
CA PRO A 191 3.28 3.46 -13.62
C PRO A 191 4.21 3.95 -12.49
N HIS A 192 5.33 3.25 -12.32
CA HIS A 192 6.46 3.71 -11.50
C HIS A 192 7.51 4.44 -12.37
N GLY A 193 8.53 5.02 -11.75
CA GLY A 193 9.63 5.69 -12.46
C GLY A 193 9.45 7.19 -12.69
N ASN A 194 10.26 7.74 -13.59
CA ASN A 194 10.43 9.17 -13.87
C ASN A 194 10.57 10.03 -12.59
N THR A 195 11.30 9.51 -11.60
CA THR A 195 11.37 10.11 -10.27
C THR A 195 12.53 9.55 -9.45
N THR A 196 12.81 10.20 -8.33
CA THR A 196 13.80 9.75 -7.36
C THR A 196 13.10 9.14 -6.16
N TYR A 197 13.36 7.87 -5.91
CA TYR A 197 12.83 7.12 -4.77
C TYR A 197 13.76 7.22 -3.59
N ARG A 198 13.21 7.58 -2.42
CA ARG A 198 13.91 7.61 -1.13
C ARG A 198 13.27 6.61 -0.19
N ALA A 199 13.95 5.51 0.07
CA ALA A 199 13.47 4.41 0.91
C ALA A 199 14.29 4.31 2.20
N SER A 200 13.59 4.04 3.30
CA SER A 200 14.18 3.59 4.55
C SER A 200 13.59 2.22 4.86
N PHE A 201 14.29 1.16 4.52
CA PHE A 201 13.81 -0.22 4.66
C PHE A 201 14.47 -0.90 5.86
N TRP A 202 13.71 -1.62 6.68
CA TRP A 202 14.25 -2.37 7.81
C TRP A 202 13.53 -3.71 7.96
N LEU A 203 14.20 -4.65 8.63
CA LEU A 203 13.64 -5.95 8.98
C LEU A 203 13.53 -6.07 10.51
N GLU A 204 12.40 -6.59 10.95
CA GLU A 204 12.06 -6.86 12.35
C GLU A 204 11.59 -8.32 12.48
N ASP A 205 11.72 -8.87 13.68
CA ASP A 205 11.25 -10.21 14.05
C ASP A 205 9.75 -10.42 13.76
N LYS A 206 8.92 -9.40 13.95
CA LYS A 206 7.48 -9.46 13.67
C LYS A 206 7.16 -9.77 12.21
N PHE A 207 8.04 -9.43 11.28
CA PHE A 207 7.88 -9.72 9.86
C PHE A 207 8.16 -11.17 9.51
N PHE A 208 8.63 -12.02 10.43
CA PHE A 208 8.96 -13.40 10.11
C PHE A 208 7.98 -14.38 10.77
N PRO A 209 7.73 -15.54 10.12
CA PRO A 209 6.90 -16.59 10.72
C PRO A 209 7.56 -17.16 11.98
N LYS A 210 6.75 -17.71 12.89
CA LYS A 210 7.25 -18.35 14.12
C LYS A 210 8.17 -19.55 13.84
N SER A 211 8.02 -20.17 12.67
CA SER A 211 8.81 -21.32 12.20
C SER A 211 10.20 -20.97 11.67
N MET A 212 10.60 -19.68 11.65
CA MET A 212 11.91 -19.28 11.15
C MET A 212 13.05 -19.96 11.94
N PRO A 213 13.92 -20.77 11.30
CA PRO A 213 15.00 -21.43 12.01
C PRO A 213 16.03 -20.44 12.57
N ALA A 214 16.74 -20.85 13.62
CA ALA A 214 17.86 -20.07 14.13
C ALA A 214 19.09 -20.26 13.24
N GLY A 215 19.83 -19.19 13.01
CA GLY A 215 21.07 -19.21 12.23
C GLY A 215 21.32 -17.88 11.52
N ASP A 216 22.30 -17.86 10.62
CA ASP A 216 22.65 -16.69 9.85
C ASP A 216 22.11 -16.82 8.41
N TYR A 217 21.56 -15.73 7.89
CA TYR A 217 20.88 -15.69 6.61
C TYR A 217 21.45 -14.59 5.72
N ARG A 218 21.36 -14.82 4.41
CA ARG A 218 21.56 -13.81 3.37
C ARG A 218 20.32 -13.79 2.50
N MET A 219 19.75 -12.62 2.26
CA MET A 219 18.63 -12.45 1.35
C MET A 219 19.09 -11.55 0.21
N ASP A 220 19.03 -12.08 -1.01
CA ASP A 220 19.39 -11.35 -2.22
C ASP A 220 18.09 -10.85 -2.85
N VAL A 221 18.02 -9.54 -3.10
CA VAL A 221 16.80 -8.85 -3.55
C VAL A 221 17.11 -8.11 -4.85
N TRP A 222 16.27 -8.30 -5.86
CA TRP A 222 16.38 -7.63 -7.15
C TRP A 222 15.07 -6.95 -7.53
N PHE A 223 15.20 -5.76 -8.11
CA PHE A 223 14.18 -5.05 -8.87
C PHE A 223 14.66 -4.99 -10.31
N ARG A 224 13.88 -5.51 -11.24
CA ARG A 224 14.24 -5.61 -12.66
C ARG A 224 13.14 -5.07 -13.56
N ASP A 225 13.53 -4.52 -14.70
CA ASP A 225 12.59 -4.09 -15.73
C ASP A 225 12.08 -5.28 -16.56
N GLU A 226 11.23 -4.98 -17.56
CA GLU A 226 10.71 -5.97 -18.51
C GLU A 226 11.81 -6.66 -19.35
N LEU A 227 12.93 -5.97 -19.57
CA LEU A 227 14.09 -6.49 -20.31
C LEU A 227 15.08 -7.22 -19.38
N ASN A 228 14.67 -7.53 -18.14
CA ASN A 228 15.46 -8.20 -17.12
C ASN A 228 16.75 -7.43 -16.72
N LYS A 229 16.78 -6.12 -16.93
CA LYS A 229 17.86 -5.24 -16.51
C LYS A 229 17.66 -4.84 -15.05
N THR A 230 18.73 -4.87 -14.28
CA THR A 230 18.70 -4.53 -12.85
C THR A 230 18.48 -3.02 -12.66
N ILE A 231 17.38 -2.66 -12.00
CA ILE A 231 17.07 -1.30 -11.53
C ILE A 231 17.67 -1.09 -10.13
N LEU A 232 17.63 -2.12 -9.29
CA LEU A 232 18.21 -2.09 -7.95
C LEU A 232 18.46 -3.52 -7.50
N ALA A 233 19.63 -3.79 -6.95
CA ALA A 233 19.92 -5.04 -6.28
C ALA A 233 20.59 -4.79 -4.93
N TYR A 234 20.16 -5.51 -3.90
CA TYR A 234 20.82 -5.48 -2.61
C TYR A 234 20.76 -6.83 -1.90
N GLN A 235 21.75 -7.06 -1.05
CA GLN A 235 21.82 -8.21 -0.17
C GLN A 235 21.62 -7.76 1.28
N ALA A 236 20.71 -8.41 1.99
CA ALA A 236 20.49 -8.24 3.41
C ALA A 236 21.10 -9.42 4.17
N TYR A 237 21.97 -9.14 5.13
CA TYR A 237 22.56 -10.13 6.02
C TYR A 237 21.94 -9.99 7.40
N PHE A 238 21.38 -11.07 7.94
CA PHE A 238 20.73 -11.05 9.25
C PHE A 238 20.88 -12.38 9.97
N SER A 239 20.80 -12.33 11.29
CA SER A 239 20.87 -13.51 12.16
C SER A 239 19.56 -13.66 12.93
N VAL A 240 19.05 -14.88 12.99
CA VAL A 240 17.91 -15.27 13.81
C VAL A 240 18.44 -16.05 15.02
N ARG A 241 18.15 -15.58 16.22
CA ARG A 241 18.61 -16.20 17.48
C ARG A 241 17.40 -16.53 18.35
N ARG A 242 17.22 -17.80 18.71
CA ARG A 242 16.15 -18.21 19.63
C ARG A 242 16.31 -17.56 21.00
N MET A 243 15.21 -17.09 21.56
CA MET A 243 15.16 -16.57 22.93
C MET A 243 14.81 -17.72 23.88
N GLY A 244 15.83 -18.42 24.38
CA GLY A 244 15.71 -19.40 25.48
C GLY A 244 15.48 -20.86 25.08
N VAL A 245 16.13 -21.77 25.83
CA VAL A 245 16.15 -23.24 25.67
C VAL A 245 14.83 -23.92 26.11
N TRP A 246 14.01 -23.24 26.93
CA TRP A 246 12.87 -23.86 27.61
C TRP A 246 11.55 -23.87 26.84
N ARG A 247 11.35 -22.98 25.85
CA ARG A 247 10.09 -22.98 25.05
C ARG A 247 10.18 -23.78 23.76
N SER A 248 11.39 -24.13 23.29
CA SER A 248 11.54 -24.84 22.01
C SER A 248 11.36 -26.36 22.08
N LEU A 249 11.11 -26.92 23.27
CA LEU A 249 10.93 -28.36 23.47
C LEU A 249 9.45 -28.77 23.63
N ILE A 250 8.51 -27.81 23.68
CA ILE A 250 7.09 -28.08 23.95
C ILE A 250 6.19 -27.71 22.74
N GLU A 251 6.72 -27.09 21.70
CA GLU A 251 5.97 -26.80 20.46
C GLU A 251 6.50 -27.67 19.31
N TRP A 252 6.21 -28.97 19.39
CA TRP A 252 6.16 -29.89 18.25
C TRP A 252 4.73 -30.36 18.08
#